data_AF-A0A7X8ZPG9-F1
#
_entry.id   AF-A0A7X8ZPG9-F1
#
_cell.length_a   1.000
_cell.length_b   1.000
_cell.length_c   1.000
_cell.angle_alpha   90.00
_cell.angle_beta   90.00
_cell.angle_gamma   90.00
#
_symmetry.space_group_name_H-M   'P 1'
#
loop_
_entity.id
_entity.type
_entity.pdbx_description
1 polymer ?
#
loop_
_entity_poly.entity_id
_entity_poly.type
_entity_poly.pdbx_seq_one_letter_code
_entity_poly.pdbx_strand_id
1 'polypeptide(L)'
;MALFESYERRVDKINGVLAQYGISSIEEAKEICDKANVHPYDLVKGIQPIAFENAGWAYIVGAAIAIKSGVKNAAEAAEKIGVGLQSFCIPGSVAEDRKVGLGHGNLGAMLLRDETKCFAFLAGHESFAAAEGAIGIVRNANKARKEPLRVILNGLGKDAAQIISRINGFTYVQTKFDYYTGEVKVVKEIAYSKGERSQVRCFGCDDVREGVAIMHHEGVDVSITGNSTNPTRFQHPVAGTYKKECIEQGKKYFSVASGGGTGRTLHPDNMAAGPASYGMTDTMGRMHSDAQF
;
A
#
# COMPACT_ATOMS: atom_id res chain seq x y z
N MET A 1 23.27 23.79 1.64
CA MET A 1 22.62 22.90 0.65
C MET A 1 21.16 22.78 1.03
N ALA A 2 20.26 22.68 0.05
CA ALA A 2 18.84 22.43 0.34
C ALA A 2 18.67 21.08 1.08
N LEU A 3 17.77 21.03 2.05
CA LEU A 3 17.55 19.82 2.87
C LEU A 3 16.98 18.64 2.08
N PHE A 4 16.25 18.92 0.99
CA PHE A 4 15.60 17.92 0.15
C PHE A 4 15.24 18.47 -1.25
N GLU A 5 14.77 17.59 -2.13
CA GLU A 5 14.49 17.91 -3.53
C GLU A 5 13.29 18.87 -3.69
N SER A 6 13.47 19.89 -4.54
CA SER A 6 12.46 20.94 -4.78
C SER A 6 12.04 21.70 -3.51
N TYR A 7 12.98 21.95 -2.58
CA TYR A 7 12.74 22.63 -1.30
C TYR A 7 11.90 23.92 -1.45
N GLU A 8 12.31 24.82 -2.35
CA GLU A 8 11.64 26.11 -2.58
C GLU A 8 10.18 25.96 -3.02
N ARG A 9 9.83 24.86 -3.69
CA ARG A 9 8.43 24.59 -4.13
C ARG A 9 7.55 23.98 -3.05
N ARG A 10 8.14 23.56 -1.92
CA ARG A 10 7.44 22.81 -0.85
C ARG A 10 7.44 23.53 0.50
N VAL A 11 8.50 24.28 0.80
CA VAL A 11 8.76 24.81 2.16
C VAL A 11 7.61 25.65 2.73
N ASP A 12 7.02 26.56 1.95
CA ASP A 12 5.93 27.42 2.43
C ASP A 12 4.71 26.61 2.86
N LYS A 13 4.38 25.56 2.09
CA LYS A 13 3.29 24.65 2.42
C LYS A 13 3.61 23.81 3.65
N ILE A 14 4.84 23.32 3.76
CA ILE A 14 5.28 22.52 4.91
C ILE A 14 5.19 23.37 6.18
N ASN A 15 5.76 24.57 6.17
CA ASN A 15 5.71 25.50 7.31
C ASN A 15 4.27 25.92 7.64
N GLY A 16 3.43 26.15 6.62
CA GLY A 16 2.01 26.43 6.83
C GLY A 16 1.24 25.29 7.50
N VAL A 17 1.61 24.03 7.25
CA VAL A 17 1.04 22.87 7.96
C VAL A 17 1.61 22.75 9.37
N LEU A 18 2.93 22.88 9.55
CA LEU A 18 3.59 22.83 10.86
C LEU A 18 3.04 23.88 11.83
N ALA A 19 2.78 25.10 11.35
CA ALA A 19 2.23 26.19 12.15
C ALA A 19 0.85 25.84 12.76
N GLN A 20 0.02 25.05 12.06
CA GLN A 20 -1.29 24.59 12.58
C GLN A 20 -1.14 23.68 13.81
N TYR A 21 0.03 23.07 13.98
CA TYR A 21 0.38 22.21 15.12
C TYR A 21 1.28 22.93 16.14
N GLY A 22 1.53 24.23 15.98
CA GLY A 22 2.42 24.98 16.84
C GLY A 22 3.88 24.53 16.75
N ILE A 23 4.32 24.17 15.55
CA ILE A 23 5.72 23.90 15.20
C ILE A 23 6.16 24.99 14.22
N SER A 24 7.22 25.70 14.54
CA SER A 24 7.65 26.92 13.84
C SER A 24 8.45 26.66 12.57
N SER A 25 9.15 25.53 12.47
CA SER A 25 9.93 25.17 11.28
C SER A 25 10.20 23.67 11.13
N ILE A 26 10.72 23.28 9.96
CA ILE A 26 11.16 21.90 9.68
C ILE A 26 12.29 21.47 10.62
N GLU A 27 13.18 22.40 10.99
CA GLU A 27 14.26 22.18 11.95
C GLU A 27 13.70 21.93 13.36
N GLU A 28 12.70 22.69 13.81
CA GLU A 28 12.01 22.41 15.08
C GLU A 28 11.32 21.04 15.03
N ALA A 29 10.73 20.65 13.90
CA ALA A 29 10.14 19.32 13.74
C ALA A 29 11.18 18.21 13.97
N LYS A 30 12.40 18.38 13.46
CA LYS A 30 13.51 17.46 13.73
C LYS A 30 13.88 17.46 15.22
N GLU A 31 14.03 18.63 15.85
CA GLU A 31 14.35 18.71 17.27
C GLU A 31 13.31 18.03 18.16
N ILE A 32 12.01 18.14 17.82
CA ILE A 32 10.93 17.44 18.52
C ILE A 32 11.13 15.92 18.45
N CYS A 33 11.48 15.40 17.27
CA CYS A 33 11.76 13.97 17.09
C CYS A 33 13.02 13.54 17.86
N ASP A 34 14.11 14.32 17.78
CA ASP A 34 15.36 14.04 18.47
C ASP A 34 15.18 14.03 20.00
N LYS A 35 14.46 15.01 20.56
CA LYS A 35 14.13 15.09 22.00
C LYS A 35 13.27 13.91 22.47
N ALA A 36 12.43 13.38 21.58
CA ALA A 36 11.61 12.20 21.85
C ALA A 36 12.36 10.87 21.58
N ASN A 37 13.63 10.92 21.14
CA ASN A 37 14.42 9.77 20.70
C ASN A 37 13.72 8.94 19.62
N VAL A 38 13.04 9.62 18.69
CA VAL A 38 12.44 9.03 17.49
C VAL A 38 13.23 9.52 16.29
N HIS A 39 13.71 8.60 15.44
CA HIS A 39 14.58 8.93 14.30
C HIS A 39 13.93 8.52 12.97
N PRO A 40 12.88 9.22 12.49
CA PRO A 40 12.11 8.79 11.32
C PRO A 40 12.93 8.75 10.03
N TYR A 41 13.86 9.68 9.87
CA TYR A 41 14.72 9.74 8.69
C TYR A 41 15.58 8.48 8.54
N ASP A 42 16.25 8.08 9.63
CA ASP A 42 17.11 6.89 9.64
C ASP A 42 16.28 5.61 9.44
N LEU A 43 15.08 5.55 10.00
CA LEU A 43 14.15 4.44 9.78
C LEU A 43 13.73 4.33 8.30
N VAL A 44 13.39 5.45 7.65
CA VAL A 44 13.05 5.47 6.22
C VAL A 44 14.23 4.98 5.39
N LYS A 45 15.44 5.51 5.63
CA LYS A 45 16.66 5.13 4.89
C LYS A 45 17.12 3.70 5.18
N GLY A 46 16.89 3.20 6.39
CA GLY A 46 17.19 1.82 6.76
C GLY A 46 16.25 0.83 6.07
N ILE A 47 14.98 1.18 5.87
CA ILE A 47 14.01 0.34 5.15
C ILE A 47 14.21 0.44 3.63
N GLN A 48 14.39 1.64 3.11
CA GLN A 48 14.56 1.91 1.69
C GLN A 48 15.76 2.84 1.45
N PRO A 49 16.97 2.30 1.26
CA PRO A 49 18.20 3.10 1.12
C PRO A 49 18.18 4.11 -0.03
N ILE A 50 17.41 3.80 -1.09
CA ILE A 50 17.25 4.67 -2.27
C ILE A 50 16.10 5.66 -2.14
N ALA A 51 15.46 5.78 -0.97
CA ALA A 51 14.40 6.77 -0.76
C ALA A 51 14.97 8.20 -0.93
N PHE A 52 14.20 9.06 -1.59
CA PHE A 52 14.55 10.48 -1.76
C PHE A 52 14.62 11.21 -0.40
N GLU A 53 15.37 12.31 -0.35
CA GLU A 53 15.54 13.10 0.87
C GLU A 53 14.19 13.64 1.37
N ASN A 54 13.34 14.07 0.43
CA ASN A 54 12.00 14.57 0.76
C ASN A 54 11.13 13.55 1.51
N ALA A 55 11.31 12.24 1.29
CA ALA A 55 10.57 11.21 2.00
C ALA A 55 11.05 11.14 3.46
N GLY A 56 12.35 11.13 3.69
CA GLY A 56 12.91 11.14 5.05
C GLY A 56 12.43 12.34 5.87
N TRP A 57 12.45 13.54 5.27
CA TRP A 57 11.97 14.76 5.91
C TRP A 57 10.45 14.81 6.10
N ALA A 58 9.68 14.24 5.17
CA ALA A 58 8.23 14.14 5.33
C ALA A 58 7.83 13.26 6.52
N TYR A 59 8.56 12.16 6.76
CA TYR A 59 8.38 11.32 7.94
C TYR A 59 8.81 12.03 9.23
N ILE A 60 9.85 12.88 9.21
CA ILE A 60 10.19 13.76 10.35
C ILE A 60 9.01 14.68 10.67
N VAL A 61 8.51 15.42 9.68
CA VAL A 61 7.39 16.36 9.87
C VAL A 61 6.16 15.64 10.41
N GLY A 62 5.82 14.49 9.84
CA GLY A 62 4.70 13.66 10.29
C GLY A 62 4.84 13.15 11.73
N ALA A 63 6.04 12.67 12.09
CA ALA A 63 6.32 12.20 13.45
C ALA A 63 6.31 13.35 14.47
N ALA A 64 6.86 14.51 14.13
CA ALA A 64 6.84 15.70 14.98
C ALA A 64 5.39 16.16 15.24
N ILE A 65 4.55 16.17 14.21
CA ILE A 65 3.11 16.45 14.34
C ILE A 65 2.44 15.44 15.28
N ALA A 66 2.74 14.15 15.15
CA ALA A 66 2.18 13.11 16.04
C ALA A 66 2.60 13.34 17.51
N ILE A 67 3.88 13.60 17.75
CA ILE A 67 4.44 13.86 19.09
C ILE A 67 3.79 15.10 19.70
N LYS A 68 3.77 16.22 18.95
CA LYS A 68 3.19 17.49 19.39
C LYS A 68 1.70 17.39 19.66
N SER A 69 0.99 16.57 18.89
CA SER A 69 -0.45 16.29 19.08
C SER A 69 -0.72 15.33 20.25
N GLY A 70 0.31 14.82 20.93
CA GLY A 70 0.15 13.92 22.07
C GLY A 70 -0.39 12.53 21.71
N VAL A 71 -0.28 12.11 20.45
CA VAL A 71 -0.82 10.83 19.95
C VAL A 71 -0.22 9.65 20.73
N LYS A 72 -1.07 8.69 21.11
CA LYS A 72 -0.69 7.55 21.97
C LYS A 72 -0.80 6.17 21.32
N ASN A 73 -1.39 6.07 20.13
CA ASN A 73 -1.52 4.80 19.42
C ASN A 73 -0.94 4.87 18.01
N ALA A 74 -0.59 3.70 17.47
CA ALA A 74 0.12 3.59 16.20
C ALA A 74 -0.74 4.04 15.01
N ALA A 75 -2.04 3.77 15.03
CA ALA A 75 -2.94 4.09 13.92
C ALA A 75 -3.09 5.61 13.75
N GLU A 76 -3.36 6.34 14.82
CA GLU A 76 -3.40 7.81 14.80
C GLU A 76 -2.03 8.41 14.43
N ALA A 77 -0.93 7.77 14.85
CA ALA A 77 0.41 8.22 14.48
C ALA A 77 0.63 8.08 12.96
N ALA A 78 0.14 6.99 12.35
CA ALA A 78 0.18 6.81 10.90
C ALA A 78 -0.66 7.87 10.15
N GLU A 79 -1.82 8.26 10.68
CA GLU A 79 -2.63 9.34 10.11
C GLU A 79 -1.88 10.68 10.14
N LYS A 80 -1.20 11.00 11.25
CA LYS A 80 -0.35 12.21 11.35
C LYS A 80 0.88 12.15 10.45
N ILE A 81 1.47 10.96 10.28
CA ILE A 81 2.51 10.74 9.26
C ILE A 81 1.97 11.05 7.86
N GLY A 82 0.73 10.66 7.57
CA GLY A 82 0.04 11.03 6.33
C GLY A 82 -0.08 12.53 6.11
N VAL A 83 -0.35 13.31 7.16
CA VAL A 83 -0.35 14.79 7.10
C VAL A 83 1.03 15.32 6.74
N GLY A 84 2.09 14.76 7.33
CA GLY A 84 3.48 15.07 6.97
C GLY A 84 3.79 14.74 5.51
N LEU A 85 3.42 13.56 5.03
CA LEU A 85 3.58 13.17 3.61
C LEU A 85 2.81 14.12 2.69
N GLN A 86 1.59 14.51 3.06
CA GLN A 86 0.76 15.39 2.25
C GLN A 86 1.34 16.80 2.18
N SER A 87 1.93 17.32 3.26
CA SER A 87 2.53 18.66 3.25
C SER A 87 3.66 18.78 2.24
N PHE A 88 4.33 17.66 1.92
CA PHE A 88 5.35 17.62 0.89
C PHE A 88 4.79 17.58 -0.53
N CYS A 89 3.54 17.17 -0.79
CA CYS A 89 2.99 17.19 -2.16
C CYS A 89 3.01 18.60 -2.77
N ILE A 90 3.56 18.74 -3.98
CA ILE A 90 3.73 20.05 -4.63
C ILE A 90 2.37 20.63 -5.00
N PRO A 91 2.07 21.91 -4.69
CA PRO A 91 0.84 22.57 -5.13
C PRO A 91 0.59 22.40 -6.63
N GLY A 92 -0.63 22.02 -7.01
CA GLY A 92 -1.04 21.77 -8.40
C GLY A 92 -0.55 20.46 -9.01
N SER A 93 0.22 19.64 -8.28
CA SER A 93 0.59 18.30 -8.75
C SER A 93 -0.56 17.30 -8.59
N VAL A 94 -0.54 16.23 -9.39
CA VAL A 94 -1.47 15.10 -9.27
C VAL A 94 -1.46 14.49 -7.85
N ALA A 95 -0.29 14.45 -7.22
CA ALA A 95 -0.16 13.93 -5.86
C ALA A 95 -0.87 14.81 -4.81
N GLU A 96 -0.91 16.12 -5.04
CA GLU A 96 -1.63 17.06 -4.17
C GLU A 96 -3.14 16.96 -4.34
N ASP A 97 -3.60 16.90 -5.59
CA ASP A 97 -5.01 16.77 -5.92
C ASP A 97 -5.60 15.48 -5.34
N ARG A 98 -4.92 14.35 -5.55
CA ARG A 98 -5.33 13.02 -5.07
C ARG A 98 -5.13 12.78 -3.57
N LYS A 99 -4.55 13.75 -2.85
CA LYS A 99 -4.25 13.63 -1.43
C LYS A 99 -3.42 12.37 -1.11
N VAL A 100 -2.38 12.11 -1.92
CA VAL A 100 -1.57 10.88 -1.86
C VAL A 100 -0.95 10.65 -0.47
N GLY A 101 -0.45 11.70 0.17
CA GLY A 101 0.13 11.58 1.51
C GLY A 101 -0.88 11.18 2.57
N LEU A 102 -2.09 11.78 2.55
CA LEU A 102 -3.18 11.37 3.43
C LEU A 102 -3.62 9.93 3.14
N GLY A 103 -3.68 9.54 1.87
CA GLY A 103 -3.96 8.16 1.46
C GLY A 103 -2.97 7.15 2.04
N HIS A 104 -1.67 7.46 2.03
CA HIS A 104 -0.64 6.62 2.66
C HIS A 104 -0.83 6.49 4.17
N GLY A 105 -1.09 7.61 4.86
CA GLY A 105 -1.34 7.61 6.30
C GLY A 105 -2.57 6.79 6.68
N ASN A 106 -3.67 6.96 5.93
CA ASN A 106 -4.91 6.23 6.13
C ASN A 106 -4.75 4.72 5.88
N LEU A 107 -4.04 4.33 4.82
CA LEU A 107 -3.70 2.93 4.58
C LEU A 107 -2.90 2.36 5.77
N GLY A 108 -1.84 3.05 6.19
CA GLY A 108 -1.03 2.64 7.34
C GLY A 108 -1.87 2.47 8.61
N ALA A 109 -2.76 3.42 8.88
CA ALA A 109 -3.66 3.39 10.03
C ALA A 109 -4.64 2.21 9.98
N MET A 110 -5.21 1.92 8.81
CA MET A 110 -6.09 0.75 8.63
C MET A 110 -5.36 -0.56 8.92
N LEU A 111 -4.12 -0.71 8.46
CA LEU A 111 -3.33 -1.93 8.73
C LEU A 111 -2.96 -2.10 10.21
N LEU A 112 -2.90 -1.01 10.97
CA LEU A 112 -2.60 -1.01 12.42
C LEU A 112 -3.84 -1.20 13.30
N ARG A 113 -5.04 -1.08 12.72
CA ARG A 113 -6.35 -1.14 13.39
C ARG A 113 -6.89 -2.57 13.42
N ASP A 114 -7.34 -3.04 14.58
CA ASP A 114 -7.87 -4.40 14.76
C ASP A 114 -9.11 -4.68 13.89
N GLU A 115 -9.82 -3.63 13.44
CA GLU A 115 -10.97 -3.71 12.55
C GLU A 115 -10.62 -4.31 11.18
N THR A 116 -9.40 -4.07 10.68
CA THR A 116 -8.90 -4.68 9.45
C THR A 116 -8.43 -6.09 9.76
N LYS A 117 -9.08 -7.12 9.21
CA LYS A 117 -8.75 -8.52 9.48
C LYS A 117 -7.89 -9.14 8.39
N CYS A 118 -8.06 -8.73 7.13
CA CYS A 118 -7.32 -9.27 6.00
C CYS A 118 -6.82 -8.19 5.04
N PHE A 119 -5.51 -8.23 4.76
CA PHE A 119 -4.85 -7.41 3.76
C PHE A 119 -4.37 -8.26 2.58
N ALA A 120 -4.72 -7.85 1.36
CA ALA A 120 -4.31 -8.54 0.14
C ALA A 120 -3.31 -7.73 -0.70
N PHE A 121 -2.23 -8.38 -1.09
CA PHE A 121 -1.43 -7.95 -2.23
C PHE A 121 -2.01 -8.59 -3.50
N LEU A 122 -2.64 -7.77 -4.33
CA LEU A 122 -3.03 -8.14 -5.68
C LEU A 122 -1.82 -7.98 -6.60
N ALA A 123 -1.08 -9.08 -6.74
CA ALA A 123 0.26 -9.12 -7.28
C ALA A 123 0.27 -9.77 -8.67
N GLY A 124 0.82 -9.08 -9.67
CA GLY A 124 1.10 -9.67 -10.98
C GLY A 124 2.26 -10.65 -10.92
N HIS A 125 2.43 -11.47 -11.97
CA HIS A 125 3.41 -12.57 -12.03
C HIS A 125 4.87 -12.14 -11.80
N GLU A 126 5.20 -10.86 -12.01
CA GLU A 126 6.55 -10.31 -11.83
C GLU A 126 6.80 -9.75 -10.41
N SER A 127 5.83 -9.80 -9.50
CA SER A 127 5.79 -8.97 -8.29
C SER A 127 6.51 -9.58 -7.07
N PHE A 128 7.79 -9.91 -7.19
CA PHE A 128 8.62 -10.35 -6.04
C PHE A 128 8.67 -9.30 -4.91
N ALA A 129 8.57 -8.02 -5.25
CA ALA A 129 8.51 -6.92 -4.28
C ALA A 129 7.28 -7.01 -3.35
N ALA A 130 6.17 -7.59 -3.82
CA ALA A 130 4.99 -7.81 -2.98
C ALA A 130 5.27 -8.80 -1.83
N ALA A 131 6.16 -9.78 -2.05
CA ALA A 131 6.53 -10.75 -1.03
C ALA A 131 7.34 -10.10 0.11
N GLU A 132 8.36 -9.30 -0.19
CA GLU A 132 9.13 -8.56 0.82
C GLU A 132 8.23 -7.60 1.61
N GLY A 133 7.34 -6.88 0.92
CA GLY A 133 6.34 -6.02 1.54
C GLY A 133 5.42 -6.77 2.50
N ALA A 134 4.95 -7.96 2.12
CA ALA A 134 4.08 -8.79 2.95
C ALA A 134 4.73 -9.19 4.27
N ILE A 135 6.01 -9.60 4.24
CA ILE A 135 6.76 -9.94 5.45
C ILE A 135 6.90 -8.72 6.36
N GLY A 136 7.24 -7.56 5.80
CA GLY A 136 7.39 -6.32 6.54
C GLY A 136 6.10 -5.89 7.26
N ILE A 137 4.95 -6.05 6.61
CA ILE A 137 3.64 -5.75 7.21
C ILE A 137 3.31 -6.73 8.33
N VAL A 138 3.41 -8.04 8.11
CA VAL A 138 3.16 -9.05 9.16
C VAL A 138 4.02 -8.78 10.39
N ARG A 139 5.29 -8.47 10.19
CA ARG A 139 6.25 -8.26 11.28
C ARG A 139 6.01 -6.98 12.08
N ASN A 140 5.57 -5.90 11.43
CA ASN A 140 5.47 -4.59 12.08
C ASN A 140 4.06 -4.21 12.47
N ALA A 141 3.06 -4.48 11.63
CA ALA A 141 1.67 -4.15 11.95
C ALA A 141 1.20 -4.92 13.20
N ASN A 142 1.56 -6.20 13.30
CA ASN A 142 1.14 -7.06 14.41
C ASN A 142 1.76 -6.69 15.77
N LYS A 143 2.79 -5.83 15.81
CA LYS A 143 3.30 -5.29 17.08
C LYS A 143 2.32 -4.33 17.76
N ALA A 144 1.44 -3.69 16.98
CA ALA A 144 0.48 -2.70 17.46
C ALA A 144 -0.95 -3.26 17.61
N ARG A 145 -1.16 -4.53 17.24
CA ARG A 145 -2.49 -5.14 17.12
C ARG A 145 -2.72 -6.17 18.21
N LYS A 146 -3.99 -6.40 18.55
CA LYS A 146 -4.41 -7.49 19.44
C LYS A 146 -4.60 -8.79 18.66
N GLU A 147 -5.16 -8.67 17.46
CA GLU A 147 -5.34 -9.79 16.55
C GLU A 147 -4.41 -9.65 15.35
N PRO A 148 -3.60 -10.69 15.04
CA PRO A 148 -2.71 -10.66 13.89
C PRO A 148 -3.47 -10.39 12.59
N LEU A 149 -3.01 -9.41 11.83
CA LEU A 149 -3.46 -9.14 10.48
C LEU A 149 -3.16 -10.34 9.59
N ARG A 150 -4.17 -10.90 8.93
CA ARG A 150 -3.96 -11.91 7.88
C ARG A 150 -3.47 -11.21 6.63
N VAL A 151 -2.39 -11.71 6.04
CA VAL A 151 -1.81 -11.17 4.81
C VAL A 151 -1.85 -12.24 3.73
N ILE A 152 -2.42 -11.88 2.58
CA ILE A 152 -2.51 -12.79 1.43
C ILE A 152 -1.87 -12.19 0.18
N LEU A 153 -1.40 -13.05 -0.71
CA LEU A 153 -1.11 -12.72 -2.10
C LEU A 153 -2.19 -13.38 -2.98
N ASN A 154 -2.67 -12.64 -3.98
CA ASN A 154 -3.65 -13.10 -4.95
C ASN A 154 -3.36 -12.45 -6.32
N GLY A 155 -3.86 -13.01 -7.42
CA GLY A 155 -3.62 -12.51 -8.78
C GLY A 155 -2.42 -13.16 -9.52
N LEU A 156 -1.81 -14.17 -8.90
CA LEU A 156 -0.70 -14.93 -9.47
C LEU A 156 -1.22 -16.19 -10.17
N GLY A 157 -0.59 -16.63 -11.25
CA GLY A 157 -0.81 -17.98 -11.79
C GLY A 157 -0.44 -19.05 -10.75
N LYS A 158 -1.06 -20.22 -10.82
CA LYS A 158 -0.89 -21.29 -9.80
C LYS A 158 0.56 -21.78 -9.67
N ASP A 159 1.28 -21.85 -10.79
CA ASP A 159 2.71 -22.16 -10.83
C ASP A 159 3.56 -21.05 -10.19
N ALA A 160 3.31 -19.78 -10.55
CA ALA A 160 4.01 -18.63 -10.01
C ALA A 160 3.77 -18.49 -8.50
N ALA A 161 2.53 -18.66 -8.04
CA ALA A 161 2.16 -18.64 -6.63
C ALA A 161 2.93 -19.70 -5.84
N GLN A 162 3.04 -20.92 -6.37
CA GLN A 162 3.80 -21.98 -5.72
C GLN A 162 5.30 -21.66 -5.63
N ILE A 163 5.91 -21.16 -6.73
CA ILE A 163 7.33 -20.79 -6.78
C ILE A 163 7.63 -19.65 -5.79
N ILE A 164 6.84 -18.57 -5.84
CA ILE A 164 6.97 -17.41 -4.95
C ILE A 164 6.83 -17.87 -3.49
N SER A 165 5.87 -18.74 -3.20
CA SER A 165 5.68 -19.26 -1.85
C SER A 165 6.90 -20.04 -1.38
N ARG A 166 7.45 -20.90 -2.24
CA ARG A 166 8.61 -21.71 -1.91
C ARG A 166 9.85 -20.86 -1.64
N ILE A 167 10.12 -19.85 -2.49
CA ILE A 167 11.29 -18.98 -2.36
C ILE A 167 11.21 -18.14 -1.08
N ASN A 168 10.02 -17.60 -0.77
CA ASN A 168 9.85 -16.68 0.37
C ASN A 168 9.50 -17.41 1.68
N GLY A 169 9.18 -18.70 1.63
CA GLY A 169 8.75 -19.48 2.78
C GLY A 169 7.29 -19.25 3.18
N PHE A 170 6.43 -18.81 2.25
CA PHE A 170 5.01 -18.61 2.49
C PHE A 170 4.23 -19.92 2.48
N THR A 171 2.96 -19.86 2.85
CA THR A 171 2.02 -20.95 2.65
C THR A 171 1.40 -20.83 1.26
N TYR A 172 1.71 -21.77 0.37
CA TYR A 172 1.04 -21.89 -0.92
C TYR A 172 -0.36 -22.46 -0.71
N VAL A 173 -1.37 -21.79 -1.26
CA VAL A 173 -2.77 -22.23 -1.22
C VAL A 173 -3.27 -22.44 -2.65
N GLN A 174 -3.45 -23.70 -3.03
CA GLN A 174 -3.99 -24.08 -4.32
C GLN A 174 -5.51 -24.16 -4.25
N THR A 175 -6.17 -23.47 -5.16
CA THR A 175 -7.62 -23.49 -5.29
C THR A 175 -8.10 -24.20 -6.54
N LYS A 176 -9.33 -24.69 -6.47
CA LYS A 176 -10.15 -25.11 -7.61
C LYS A 176 -11.42 -24.29 -7.61
N PHE A 177 -11.61 -23.52 -8.68
CA PHE A 177 -12.80 -22.71 -8.92
C PHE A 177 -13.83 -23.52 -9.71
N ASP A 178 -15.07 -23.51 -9.21
CA ASP A 178 -16.22 -24.06 -9.91
C ASP A 178 -16.87 -22.97 -10.76
N TYR A 179 -16.72 -23.06 -12.08
CA TYR A 179 -17.24 -22.06 -13.01
C TYR A 179 -18.76 -22.02 -13.09
N TYR A 180 -19.44 -23.10 -12.69
CA TYR A 180 -20.89 -23.21 -12.69
C TYR A 180 -21.49 -22.54 -11.46
N THR A 181 -20.92 -22.76 -10.27
CA THR A 181 -21.45 -22.20 -9.01
C THR A 181 -20.79 -20.89 -8.58
N GLY A 182 -19.57 -20.61 -9.04
CA GLY A 182 -18.73 -19.51 -8.55
C GLY A 182 -18.03 -19.81 -7.23
N GLU A 183 -18.07 -21.05 -6.72
CA GLU A 183 -17.40 -21.43 -5.48
C GLU A 183 -15.89 -21.66 -5.70
N VAL A 184 -15.08 -21.21 -4.75
CA VAL A 184 -13.65 -21.56 -4.68
C VAL A 184 -13.41 -22.55 -3.54
N LYS A 185 -12.68 -23.63 -3.84
CA LYS A 185 -12.31 -24.66 -2.85
C LYS A 185 -10.80 -24.79 -2.76
N VAL A 186 -10.28 -24.79 -1.54
CA VAL A 186 -8.87 -25.11 -1.29
C VAL A 186 -8.66 -26.60 -1.50
N VAL A 187 -7.77 -26.97 -2.42
CA VAL A 187 -7.45 -28.37 -2.74
C VAL A 187 -6.07 -28.79 -2.22
N LYS A 188 -5.21 -27.82 -1.88
CA LYS A 188 -3.88 -28.09 -1.35
C LYS A 188 -3.35 -26.88 -0.59
N GLU A 189 -2.73 -27.12 0.56
CA GLU A 189 -1.97 -26.11 1.30
C GLU A 189 -0.57 -26.66 1.63
N ILE A 190 0.47 -25.85 1.37
CA ILE A 190 1.86 -26.22 1.65
C ILE A 190 2.55 -25.04 2.34
N ALA A 191 2.85 -25.18 3.62
CA ALA A 191 3.72 -24.26 4.33
C ALA A 191 5.20 -24.57 4.01
N TYR A 192 5.87 -23.65 3.32
CA TYR A 192 7.28 -23.83 2.93
C TYR A 192 8.29 -23.39 4.01
N SER A 193 7.82 -22.81 5.12
CA SER A 193 8.65 -22.47 6.28
C SER A 193 7.87 -22.64 7.59
N LYS A 194 8.51 -22.30 8.72
CA LYS A 194 7.89 -22.18 10.03
C LYS A 194 7.97 -20.71 10.49
N GLY A 195 6.97 -20.24 11.24
CA GLY A 195 6.97 -18.91 11.86
C GLY A 195 6.19 -17.86 11.07
N GLU A 196 6.62 -16.59 11.12
CA GLU A 196 5.87 -15.46 10.57
C GLU A 196 5.70 -15.53 9.04
N ARG A 197 6.71 -16.02 8.31
CA ARG A 197 6.65 -16.14 6.85
C ARG A 197 5.55 -17.09 6.39
N SER A 198 5.35 -18.21 7.08
CA SER A 198 4.29 -19.16 6.73
C SER A 198 2.89 -18.63 7.06
N GLN A 199 2.75 -17.51 7.79
CA GLN A 199 1.45 -16.86 8.02
C GLN A 199 0.95 -16.09 6.78
N VAL A 200 1.84 -15.78 5.84
CA VAL A 200 1.45 -15.21 4.55
C VAL A 200 0.91 -16.34 3.67
N ARG A 201 -0.34 -16.21 3.22
CA ARG A 201 -0.99 -17.18 2.31
C ARG A 201 -0.92 -16.68 0.88
N CYS A 202 -0.38 -17.47 -0.02
CA CYS A 202 -0.22 -17.09 -1.42
C CYS A 202 -1.11 -17.97 -2.28
N PHE A 203 -2.14 -17.33 -2.83
CA PHE A 203 -3.13 -17.98 -3.69
C PHE A 203 -2.72 -17.86 -5.15
N GLY A 204 -2.90 -18.96 -5.88
CA GLY A 204 -2.83 -18.98 -7.33
C GLY A 204 -4.22 -19.03 -7.96
N CYS A 205 -4.46 -18.21 -8.97
CA CYS A 205 -5.72 -18.14 -9.71
C CYS A 205 -5.49 -18.35 -11.22
N ASP A 206 -6.44 -18.97 -11.89
CA ASP A 206 -6.44 -19.15 -13.35
C ASP A 206 -7.01 -17.94 -14.09
N ASP A 207 -7.91 -17.18 -13.44
CA ASP A 207 -8.53 -15.99 -14.02
C ASP A 207 -9.02 -14.98 -12.95
N VAL A 208 -9.66 -13.91 -13.44
CA VAL A 208 -10.23 -12.84 -12.59
C VAL A 208 -11.37 -13.36 -11.71
N ARG A 209 -12.18 -14.32 -12.17
CA ARG A 209 -13.34 -14.83 -11.41
C ARG A 209 -12.88 -15.61 -10.19
N GLU A 210 -11.88 -16.49 -10.36
CA GLU A 210 -11.25 -17.20 -9.26
C GLU A 210 -10.56 -16.21 -8.30
N GLY A 211 -9.86 -15.21 -8.85
CA GLY A 211 -9.25 -14.14 -8.06
C GLY A 211 -10.26 -13.39 -7.18
N VAL A 212 -11.42 -13.00 -7.71
CA VAL A 212 -12.50 -12.35 -6.95
C VAL A 212 -13.10 -13.29 -5.91
N ALA A 213 -13.32 -14.57 -6.26
CA ALA A 213 -13.84 -15.56 -5.31
C ALA A 213 -12.88 -15.78 -4.13
N ILE A 214 -11.56 -15.74 -4.35
CA ILE A 214 -10.56 -15.78 -3.28
C ILE A 214 -10.67 -14.55 -2.37
N MET A 215 -10.89 -13.36 -2.93
CA MET A 215 -11.07 -12.13 -2.12
C MET A 215 -12.27 -12.25 -1.18
N HIS A 216 -13.38 -12.82 -1.66
CA HIS A 216 -14.55 -13.15 -0.83
C HIS A 216 -14.26 -14.23 0.20
N HIS A 217 -13.62 -15.33 -0.21
CA HIS A 217 -13.28 -16.45 0.66
C HIS A 217 -12.42 -16.01 1.85
N GLU A 218 -11.41 -15.17 1.60
CA GLU A 218 -10.55 -14.65 2.66
C GLU A 218 -11.17 -13.47 3.41
N GLY A 219 -12.26 -12.90 2.89
CA GLY A 219 -12.94 -11.75 3.48
C GLY A 219 -12.06 -10.51 3.50
N VAL A 220 -11.39 -10.19 2.38
CA VAL A 220 -10.42 -9.09 2.30
C VAL A 220 -11.05 -7.74 2.63
N ASP A 221 -10.42 -6.99 3.54
CA ASP A 221 -10.86 -5.66 3.99
C ASP A 221 -10.08 -4.54 3.29
N VAL A 222 -8.80 -4.78 3.02
CA VAL A 222 -7.90 -3.81 2.39
C VAL A 222 -7.05 -4.53 1.35
N SER A 223 -6.82 -3.92 0.19
CA SER A 223 -5.82 -4.43 -0.73
C SER A 223 -4.99 -3.35 -1.38
N ILE A 224 -3.80 -3.74 -1.83
CA ILE A 224 -2.99 -2.97 -2.74
C ILE A 224 -2.82 -3.72 -4.05
N THR A 225 -3.11 -3.05 -5.16
CA THR A 225 -2.94 -3.57 -6.51
C THR A 225 -1.60 -3.11 -7.05
N GLY A 226 -0.74 -4.07 -7.38
CA GLY A 226 0.49 -3.83 -8.13
C GLY A 226 0.20 -3.75 -9.62
N ASN A 227 0.97 -2.93 -10.32
CA ASN A 227 0.91 -2.83 -11.78
C ASN A 227 1.93 -3.81 -12.37
N SER A 228 1.50 -4.64 -13.32
CA SER A 228 2.41 -5.49 -14.10
C SER A 228 3.03 -4.67 -15.23
N THR A 229 4.18 -5.07 -15.77
CA THR A 229 4.68 -4.55 -17.04
C THR A 229 3.86 -5.03 -18.24
N ASN A 230 3.04 -6.08 -18.04
CA ASN A 230 2.17 -6.65 -19.06
C ASN A 230 0.69 -6.35 -18.76
N PRO A 231 -0.04 -5.60 -19.62
CA PRO A 231 -1.46 -5.28 -19.41
C PRO A 231 -2.36 -6.50 -19.26
N THR A 232 -2.02 -7.64 -19.89
CA THR A 232 -2.84 -8.85 -19.80
C THR A 232 -2.76 -9.52 -18.42
N ARG A 233 -1.84 -9.08 -17.57
CA ARG A 233 -1.62 -9.60 -16.21
C ARG A 233 -1.99 -8.60 -15.12
N PHE A 234 -2.76 -7.58 -15.47
CA PHE A 234 -3.24 -6.58 -14.52
C PHE A 234 -4.22 -7.19 -13.53
N GLN A 235 -4.04 -6.88 -12.26
CA GLN A 235 -4.90 -7.35 -11.18
C GLN A 235 -6.00 -6.34 -10.80
N HIS A 236 -6.05 -5.20 -11.48
CA HIS A 236 -7.11 -4.20 -11.34
C HIS A 236 -8.52 -4.77 -11.57
N PRO A 237 -8.78 -5.68 -12.53
CA PRO A 237 -10.12 -6.27 -12.68
C PRO A 237 -10.58 -7.04 -11.44
N VAL A 238 -9.67 -7.70 -10.71
CA VAL A 238 -10.01 -8.37 -9.44
C VAL A 238 -10.41 -7.33 -8.39
N ALA A 239 -9.59 -6.29 -8.19
CA ALA A 239 -9.88 -5.22 -7.23
C ALA A 239 -11.19 -4.49 -7.54
N GLY A 240 -11.42 -4.14 -8.81
CA GLY A 240 -12.61 -3.41 -9.25
C GLY A 240 -13.90 -4.22 -9.14
N THR A 241 -13.86 -5.49 -9.54
CA THR A 241 -15.02 -6.38 -9.42
C THR A 241 -15.36 -6.62 -7.95
N TYR A 242 -14.35 -6.94 -7.12
CA TYR A 242 -14.55 -7.15 -5.69
C TYR A 242 -15.03 -5.88 -4.97
N LYS A 243 -14.55 -4.68 -5.37
CA LYS A 243 -15.05 -3.40 -4.83
C LYS A 243 -16.52 -3.20 -5.11
N LYS A 244 -16.93 -3.43 -6.36
CA LYS A 244 -18.33 -3.32 -6.76
C LYS A 244 -19.22 -4.27 -5.93
N GLU A 245 -18.84 -5.55 -5.84
CA GLU A 245 -19.59 -6.55 -5.09
C GLU A 245 -19.64 -6.24 -3.58
N CYS A 246 -18.54 -5.76 -2.99
CA CYS A 246 -18.53 -5.30 -1.61
C CYS A 246 -19.54 -4.16 -1.38
N ILE A 247 -19.59 -3.17 -2.27
CA ILE A 247 -20.55 -2.06 -2.18
C ILE A 247 -21.99 -2.58 -2.24
N GLU A 248 -22.29 -3.48 -3.18
CA GLU A 248 -23.62 -4.08 -3.32
C GLU A 248 -24.04 -4.90 -2.08
N GLN A 249 -23.07 -5.48 -1.38
CA GLN A 249 -23.27 -6.21 -0.13
C GLN A 249 -23.26 -5.32 1.13
N GLY A 250 -23.02 -4.01 1.00
CA GLY A 250 -22.83 -3.11 2.14
C GLY A 250 -21.55 -3.38 2.96
N LYS A 251 -20.60 -4.13 2.40
CA LYS A 251 -19.31 -4.44 3.02
C LYS A 251 -18.30 -3.32 2.72
N LYS A 252 -17.59 -2.87 3.75
CA LYS A 252 -16.47 -1.94 3.58
C LYS A 252 -15.26 -2.69 3.02
N TYR A 253 -14.66 -2.14 1.97
CA TYR A 253 -13.39 -2.59 1.41
C TYR A 253 -12.61 -1.36 0.93
N PHE A 254 -11.34 -1.25 1.30
CA PHE A 254 -10.45 -0.16 0.91
C PHE A 254 -9.43 -0.66 -0.12
N SER A 255 -9.43 -0.05 -1.30
CA SER A 255 -8.61 -0.47 -2.42
C SER A 255 -7.57 0.59 -2.76
N VAL A 256 -6.33 0.17 -2.91
CA VAL A 256 -5.22 1.05 -3.26
C VAL A 256 -4.62 0.63 -4.59
N ALA A 257 -4.46 1.60 -5.51
CA ALA A 257 -3.69 1.40 -6.73
C ALA A 257 -2.26 1.92 -6.51
N SER A 258 -1.25 1.04 -6.61
CA SER A 258 0.16 1.40 -6.36
C SER A 258 0.76 2.22 -7.50
N GLY A 259 1.52 3.27 -7.17
CA GLY A 259 2.10 4.20 -8.13
C GLY A 259 3.31 3.70 -8.92
N GLY A 260 3.95 2.63 -8.46
CA GLY A 260 5.21 2.13 -9.04
C GLY A 260 5.14 1.82 -10.55
N GLY A 261 3.95 1.49 -11.06
CA GLY A 261 3.71 1.33 -12.50
C GLY A 261 2.71 2.31 -13.11
N THR A 262 2.02 3.15 -12.33
CA THR A 262 0.96 4.03 -12.86
C THR A 262 1.55 5.14 -13.74
N GLY A 263 2.71 5.66 -13.34
CA GLY A 263 3.47 6.63 -14.12
C GLY A 263 4.53 6.03 -15.07
N ARG A 264 4.74 4.71 -15.06
CA ARG A 264 5.84 4.06 -15.81
C ARG A 264 5.36 3.01 -16.82
N THR A 265 4.21 2.40 -16.59
CA THR A 265 3.68 1.33 -17.43
C THR A 265 2.41 1.80 -18.11
N LEU A 266 2.44 1.81 -19.45
CA LEU A 266 1.36 2.31 -20.29
C LEU A 266 0.97 3.77 -19.99
N HIS A 267 1.94 4.59 -19.57
CA HIS A 267 1.79 6.04 -19.54
C HIS A 267 1.57 6.55 -20.99
N PRO A 268 0.72 7.57 -21.22
CA PRO A 268 0.48 8.11 -22.55
C PRO A 268 1.76 8.42 -23.35
N ASP A 269 2.75 9.02 -22.69
CA ASP A 269 4.05 9.33 -23.30
C ASP A 269 4.83 8.06 -23.69
N ASN A 270 4.75 7.01 -22.87
CA ASN A 270 5.45 5.74 -23.14
C ASN A 270 4.81 4.96 -24.30
N MET A 271 3.52 5.20 -24.54
CA MET A 271 2.75 4.54 -25.60
C MET A 271 2.56 5.40 -26.84
N ALA A 272 3.19 6.58 -26.89
CA ALA A 272 2.99 7.58 -27.94
C ALA A 272 1.50 7.84 -28.24
N ALA A 273 0.65 7.78 -27.23
CA ALA A 273 -0.80 7.73 -27.39
C ALA A 273 -1.45 9.10 -27.67
N GLY A 274 -0.65 10.17 -27.68
CA GLY A 274 -1.09 11.53 -27.99
C GLY A 274 -1.99 12.18 -26.91
N PRO A 275 -2.49 13.40 -27.18
CA PRO A 275 -3.43 14.09 -26.31
C PRO A 275 -4.74 13.32 -26.12
N ALA A 276 -5.39 13.49 -24.96
CA ALA A 276 -6.62 12.78 -24.53
C ALA A 276 -6.47 11.27 -24.23
N SER A 277 -5.24 10.75 -24.21
CA SER A 277 -4.96 9.41 -23.67
C SER A 277 -4.73 9.50 -22.15
N TYR A 278 -5.54 8.77 -21.38
CA TYR A 278 -5.50 8.81 -19.91
C TYR A 278 -4.49 7.85 -19.28
N GLY A 279 -3.85 6.99 -20.08
CA GLY A 279 -2.98 5.90 -19.61
C GLY A 279 -3.80 4.76 -19.01
N MET A 280 -3.49 3.51 -19.40
CA MET A 280 -4.32 2.37 -19.00
C MET A 280 -4.28 2.15 -17.49
N THR A 281 -3.09 2.25 -16.89
CA THR A 281 -2.90 2.02 -15.46
C THR A 281 -3.57 3.10 -14.62
N ASP A 282 -3.53 4.37 -15.04
CA ASP A 282 -4.22 5.45 -14.35
C ASP A 282 -5.74 5.30 -14.44
N THR A 283 -6.23 4.96 -15.63
CA THR A 283 -7.66 4.71 -15.89
C THR A 283 -8.19 3.59 -14.99
N MET A 284 -7.50 2.44 -14.96
CA MET A 284 -7.91 1.29 -14.16
C MET A 284 -7.84 1.58 -12.65
N GLY A 285 -6.80 2.28 -12.19
CA GLY A 285 -6.70 2.68 -10.77
C GLY A 285 -7.88 3.55 -10.32
N ARG A 286 -8.27 4.54 -11.13
CA ARG A 286 -9.41 5.43 -10.84
C ARG A 286 -10.76 4.73 -10.76
N MET A 287 -10.91 3.56 -11.41
CA MET A 287 -12.18 2.83 -11.43
C MET A 287 -12.50 2.14 -10.10
N HIS A 288 -11.51 1.87 -9.26
CA HIS A 288 -11.72 1.08 -8.04
C HIS A 288 -11.07 1.64 -6.78
N SER A 289 -10.02 2.46 -6.91
CA SER A 289 -9.19 2.82 -5.77
C SER A 289 -9.80 3.93 -4.92
N ASP A 290 -9.70 3.79 -3.61
CA ASP A 290 -9.94 4.84 -2.62
C ASP A 290 -8.68 5.71 -2.44
N ALA A 291 -7.51 5.16 -2.75
CA ALA A 291 -6.25 5.90 -2.82
C ALA A 291 -5.39 5.39 -3.99
N GLN A 292 -4.78 6.31 -4.73
CA GLN A 292 -3.90 5.99 -5.84
C GLN A 292 -2.57 6.71 -5.66
N PHE A 293 -1.51 5.94 -5.50
CA PHE A 293 -0.16 6.43 -5.23
C PHE A 293 0.60 6.77 -6.51
#